data_AF-A0A2N0LMY9-F1
#
_entry.id   AF-A0A2N0LMY9-F1
#
_cell.length_a   1.000
_cell.length_b   1.000
_cell.length_c   1.000
_cell.angle_alpha   90.00
_cell.angle_beta   90.00
_cell.angle_gamma   90.00
#
_symmetry.space_group_name_H-M   'P 1'
#
loop_
_entity.id
_entity.type
_entity.pdbx_description
1 polymer ?
#
loop_
_entity_poly.entity_id
_entity_poly.type
_entity_poly.pdbx_seq_one_letter_code
_entity_poly.pdbx_strand_id
1 'polypeptide(L)' 'MKRPKFYPMDLVRVRTPGRHEKLGSRPPGTLIMGKTATVEIAGLINGAASAEGDTMTPAYYIRIDNLSPILIEEHWLEAV' A
#
# COMPACT_ATOMS: atom_id res chain seq x y z
N MET A 1 -12.31 13.81 3.56
CA MET A 1 -11.57 12.81 2.75
C MET A 1 -10.19 12.60 3.36
N LYS A 2 -9.76 11.35 3.51
CA LYS A 2 -8.42 11.02 4.00
C LYS A 2 -7.40 11.44 2.92
N ARG A 3 -6.41 12.24 3.28
CA ARG A 3 -5.34 12.66 2.36
C ARG A 3 -4.33 11.50 2.20
N PRO A 4 -3.80 11.24 0.99
CA PRO A 4 -2.75 10.26 0.81
C PRO A 4 -1.48 10.69 1.55
N LYS A 5 -0.77 9.74 2.14
CA LYS A 5 0.52 9.95 2.79
C LYS A 5 1.68 10.09 1.81
N PHE A 6 1.58 9.43 0.66
CA PHE A 6 2.64 9.36 -0.34
C PHE A 6 2.15 9.92 -1.68
N TYR A 7 3.07 10.43 -2.47
CA TYR A 7 2.83 11.06 -3.76
C TYR A 7 3.64 10.35 -4.86
N PRO A 8 3.25 10.48 -6.14
CA PRO A 8 4.04 9.94 -7.24
C PRO A 8 5.50 10.38 -7.14
N MET A 9 6.41 9.46 -7.46
CA MET A 9 7.86 9.55 -7.34
C MET A 9 8.43 9.39 -5.93
N ASP A 10 7.60 9.33 -4.87
CA ASP A 10 8.10 9.03 -3.53
C ASP A 10 8.70 7.61 -3.47
N LEU A 11 9.80 7.49 -2.72
CA LEU A 11 10.34 6.19 -2.34
C LEU A 11 9.66 5.71 -1.06
N VAL A 12 9.14 4.49 -1.13
CA VAL A 12 8.45 3.82 -0.02
C VAL A 12 9.03 2.43 0.17
N ARG A 13 8.86 1.87 1.36
CA ARG A 13 9.18 0.48 1.65
C ARG A 13 7.89 -0.30 1.91
N VAL A 14 7.78 -1.48 1.29
CA VAL A 14 6.69 -2.41 1.61
C VAL A 14 6.98 -3.00 2.99
N ARG A 15 6.06 -2.82 3.91
CA ARG A 15 6.22 -3.22 5.31
C ARG A 15 6.22 -4.74 5.45
N THR A 16 7.10 -5.24 6.31
CA THR A 16 7.03 -6.60 6.83
C THR A 16 6.40 -6.52 8.22
N PRO A 17 5.18 -7.01 8.42
CA PRO A 17 4.50 -6.88 9.71
C PRO A 17 5.25 -7.65 10.79
N GLY A 18 5.31 -7.08 11.99
CA GLY A 18 5.82 -7.80 13.17
C GLY A 18 4.94 -9.01 13.52
N ARG A 19 5.47 -9.96 14.31
CA ARG A 19 4.80 -11.23 14.68
C ARG A 19 3.37 -11.08 15.22
N HIS A 20 3.06 -9.94 15.84
CA HIS A 20 1.74 -9.64 16.43
C HIS A 20 1.08 -8.40 15.83
N GLU A 21 1.69 -7.81 14.80
CA GLU A 21 1.17 -6.59 14.17
C GLU A 21 0.05 -6.95 13.18
N LYS A 22 -1.11 -6.30 13.32
CA LYS A 22 -2.19 -6.39 12.35
C LYS A 22 -2.24 -5.09 11.56
N LEU A 23 -1.95 -5.17 10.27
CA LEU A 23 -2.03 -4.04 9.34
C LEU A 23 -3.42 -4.00 8.70
N GLY A 24 -3.57 -4.53 7.50
CA GLY A 24 -4.87 -4.68 6.83
C GLY A 24 -5.23 -6.11 6.49
N SER A 25 -6.43 -6.26 5.94
CA SER A 25 -6.99 -7.56 5.56
C SER A 25 -6.39 -8.15 4.29
N ARG A 26 -5.65 -7.35 3.51
CA ARG A 26 -5.05 -7.74 2.22
C ARG A 26 -3.53 -7.59 2.24
N PRO A 27 -2.80 -8.59 2.77
CA PRO A 27 -1.35 -8.54 2.80
C PRO A 27 -0.75 -8.56 1.39
N PRO A 28 0.35 -7.83 1.15
CA PRO A 28 1.10 -7.94 -0.09
C PRO A 28 1.72 -9.34 -0.20
N GLY A 29 2.12 -9.73 -1.41
CA GLY A 29 2.88 -10.96 -1.62
C GLY A 29 4.19 -10.96 -0.83
N THR A 30 4.58 -12.11 -0.28
CA THR A 30 5.80 -12.24 0.54
C THR A 30 7.07 -11.85 -0.23
N LEU A 31 7.08 -12.02 -1.55
CA LEU A 31 8.21 -11.66 -2.42
C LEU A 31 8.51 -10.16 -2.47
N ILE A 32 7.54 -9.31 -2.13
CA ILE A 32 7.69 -7.86 -2.18
C ILE A 32 7.84 -7.22 -0.79
N MET A 33 7.59 -7.96 0.28
CA MET A 33 7.76 -7.47 1.64
C MET A 33 9.21 -7.08 1.91
N GLY A 34 9.40 -5.93 2.55
CA GLY A 34 10.71 -5.34 2.83
C GLY A 34 11.44 -4.78 1.61
N LYS A 35 10.85 -4.79 0.41
CA LYS A 35 11.44 -4.14 -0.76
C LYS A 35 11.10 -2.65 -0.78
N THR A 36 12.05 -1.85 -1.27
CA THR A 36 11.82 -0.47 -1.63
C THR A 36 11.15 -0.41 -2.99
N ALA A 37 10.23 0.54 -3.14
CA ALA A 37 9.47 0.78 -4.35
C ALA A 37 9.31 2.28 -4.58
N THR A 38 9.03 2.66 -5.82
CA THR A 38 8.61 4.03 -6.16
C THR A 38 7.10 4.08 -6.30
N VAL A 39 6.44 5.09 -5.74
CA VAL A 39 5.03 5.35 -5.98
C VAL A 39 4.85 5.85 -7.42
N GLU A 40 4.07 5.14 -8.21
CA GLU A 40 3.77 5.52 -9.60
C GLU A 40 2.48 6.32 -9.69
N ILE A 41 1.44 5.86 -8.98
CA ILE A 41 0.12 6.51 -8.95
C ILE A 41 -0.40 6.48 -7.51
N ALA A 42 -0.92 7.61 -7.04
CA ALA A 42 -1.64 7.73 -5.78
C ALA A 42 -3.15 7.88 -6.03
N GLY A 43 -3.97 7.11 -5.34
CA GLY A 43 -5.42 7.14 -5.52
C GLY A 43 -6.20 6.68 -4.30
N LEU A 44 -7.52 6.68 -4.46
CA LEU A 44 -8.47 6.12 -3.51
C LEU A 44 -9.16 4.93 -4.17
N ILE A 45 -9.22 3.80 -3.47
CA ILE A 45 -9.96 2.61 -3.91
C ILE A 45 -11.16 2.39 -3.01
N ASN A 46 -12.24 1.82 -3.56
CA ASN A 46 -13.35 1.37 -2.73
C ASN A 46 -12.94 0.08 -2.02
N GLY A 47 -12.80 0.15 -0.69
CA GLY A 47 -12.43 -1.00 0.13
C GLY A 47 -13.63 -1.93 0.28
N ALA A 48 -13.60 -3.12 -0.32
CA ALA A 48 -14.71 -4.09 -0.24
C ALA A 48 -14.81 -4.78 1.14
N ALA A 49 -14.51 -4.10 2.25
CA ALA A 49 -14.40 -4.71 3.57
C ALA A 49 -14.85 -3.76 4.69
N SER A 50 -16.14 -3.46 4.77
CA SER A 50 -16.82 -3.20 6.04
C SER A 50 -18.34 -3.22 5.85
N ALA A 51 -19.06 -3.77 6.83
CA ALA A 51 -20.52 -3.70 6.92
C ALA A 51 -21.04 -2.27 7.19
N GLU A 52 -20.15 -1.29 7.40
CA GLU A 52 -20.47 0.09 7.78
C GLU A 52 -20.39 1.12 6.62
N GLY A 53 -20.21 0.66 5.38
CA GLY A 53 -20.34 1.48 4.17
C GLY A 53 -19.05 1.69 3.36
N ASP A 54 -19.22 2.26 2.16
CA ASP A 54 -18.18 2.53 1.16
C ASP A 54 -17.09 3.47 1.74
N THR A 55 -16.03 2.88 2.28
CA THR A 55 -14.89 3.63 2.79
C THR A 55 -13.79 3.67 1.74
N MET A 56 -13.67 4.85 1.11
CA MET A 56 -12.57 5.14 0.17
C MET A 56 -11.23 5.07 0.91
N THR A 57 -10.43 4.08 0.56
CA THR A 57 -9.14 3.79 1.21
C THR A 57 -7.99 4.24 0.31
N PRO A 58 -7.00 4.98 0.82
CA PRO A 58 -5.81 5.32 0.05
C PRO A 58 -5.01 4.07 -0.36
N ALA A 59 -4.72 3.99 -1.66
CA ALA A 59 -3.92 2.94 -2.25
C ALA A 59 -3.04 3.49 -3.38
N TYR A 60 -2.01 2.75 -3.70
CA TYR A 60 -0.93 3.18 -4.57
C TYR A 60 -0.59 2.10 -5.58
N TYR A 61 -0.30 2.49 -6.81
CA TYR A 61 0.51 1.64 -7.67
C TYR A 61 1.97 1.90 -7.34
N ILE A 62 2.68 0.84 -6.95
CA ILE A 62 4.11 0.89 -6.66
C ILE A 62 4.89 0.12 -7.72
N ARG A 63 6.08 0.63 -8.05
CA ARG A 63 7.03 0.00 -8.97
C ARG A 63 8.23 -0.52 -8.18
N ILE A 64 8.46 -1.82 -8.30
CA ILE A 64 9.65 -2.51 -7.80
C ILE A 64 10.41 -3.00 -9.03
N ASP A 65 11.73 -2.86 -9.05
CA ASP A 65 12.54 -3.27 -10.19
C ASP A 65 12.27 -4.73 -10.58
N ASN A 66 12.11 -4.95 -11.89
CA ASN A 66 11.82 -6.24 -12.53
C ASN A 66 10.46 -6.87 -12.17
N LEU A 67 9.52 -6.09 -11.63
CA LEU A 67 8.14 -6.52 -11.40
C LEU A 67 7.15 -5.59 -12.09
N SER A 68 6.00 -6.12 -12.51
CA SER A 68 4.87 -5.30 -12.96
C SER A 68 4.38 -4.39 -11.82
N PRO A 69 3.81 -3.21 -12.12
CA PRO A 69 3.24 -2.34 -11.11
C PRO A 69 2.23 -3.05 -10.22
N ILE A 70 2.29 -2.80 -8.91
CA ILE A 70 1.51 -3.51 -7.90
C ILE A 70 0.61 -2.53 -7.19
N LEU A 71 -0.69 -2.81 -7.14
CA LEU A 71 -1.64 -2.06 -6.31
C LEU A 71 -1.48 -2.48 -4.84
N ILE A 72 -1.30 -1.51 -3.95
CA ILE A 72 -1.07 -1.75 -2.52
C ILE A 72 -1.75 -0.68 -1.65
N GLU A 73 -2.30 -1.10 -0.52
CA GLU A 73 -2.96 -0.19 0.44
C GLU A 73 -1.93 0.55 1.31
N GLU A 74 -2.26 1.79 1.69
CA GLU A 74 -1.35 2.71 2.38
C GLU A 74 -0.67 2.14 3.64
N HIS A 75 -1.39 1.34 4.43
CA HIS A 75 -0.87 0.84 5.71
C HIS A 75 0.23 -0.22 5.55
N TRP A 76 0.41 -0.76 4.34
CA TRP A 76 1.51 -1.66 3.99
C TRP A 76 2.74 -0.92 3.48
N LEU A 77 2.73 0.41 3.48
CA LEU A 77 3.84 1.24 3.06
C LEU A 77 4.37 2.08 4.23
N GLU A 78 5.67 2.27 4.26
CA GLU A 78 6.36 3.23 5.13
C GLU A 78 7.31 4.10 4.30
N ALA A 79 7.58 5.32 4.79
CA ALA A 79 8.61 6.17 4.20
C ALA A 79 9.99 5.54 4.41
N VAL A 80 10.89 5.74 3.45
CA VAL A 80 12.31 5.33 3.54
C VAL A 80 13.10 6.34 4.35
#